data_AF-A0A9X1DK65-F1
#
_entry.id   AF-A0A9X1DK65-F1
#
_cell.length_a   1.000
_cell.length_b   1.000
_cell.length_c   1.000
_cell.angle_alpha   90.00
_cell.angle_beta   90.00
_cell.angle_gamma   90.00
#
_symmetry.space_group_name_H-M   'P 1'
#
loop_
_entity.id
_entity.type
_entity.pdbx_description
1 polymer ?
#
loop_
_entity_poly.entity_id
_entity_poly.type
_entity_poly.pdbx_seq_one_letter_code
_entity_poly.pdbx_strand_id
1 'polypeptide(L)'
;MRSFLRKEFWDDRNKPILFIQWVLTLFAIILYFQTYDSIDYFYSGILRLIVGIITLLIGIENYIVKKREYIFWFILTILFCGMGIDILMN
;
A
#
# COMPACT_ATOMS: atom_id res chain seq x y z
N MET A 1 -9.34 -3.74 -32.24
CA MET A 1 -10.44 -3.37 -31.32
C MET A 1 -10.38 -4.07 -29.96
N ARG A 2 -10.23 -5.42 -29.88
CA ARG A 2 -10.13 -6.17 -28.59
C ARG A 2 -8.97 -5.77 -27.67
N SER A 3 -7.86 -5.20 -28.16
CA SER A 3 -6.75 -4.74 -27.30
C SER A 3 -7.00 -3.34 -26.73
N PHE A 4 -7.74 -2.49 -27.45
CA PHE A 4 -8.07 -1.12 -27.05
C PHE A 4 -9.08 -1.12 -25.90
N LEU A 5 -10.19 -1.83 -26.07
CA LEU A 5 -11.21 -2.03 -25.02
C LEU A 5 -10.63 -2.66 -23.75
N ARG A 6 -9.64 -3.54 -23.90
CA ARG A 6 -8.97 -4.17 -22.76
C ARG A 6 -8.13 -3.14 -21.99
N LYS A 7 -7.36 -2.30 -22.70
CA LYS A 7 -6.57 -1.21 -22.08
C LYS A 7 -7.46 -0.24 -21.31
N GLU A 8 -8.54 0.21 -21.93
CA GLU A 8 -9.49 1.17 -21.34
C GLU A 8 -10.18 0.59 -20.09
N PHE A 9 -10.58 -0.68 -20.14
CA PHE A 9 -11.20 -1.38 -19.00
C PHE A 9 -10.22 -1.68 -17.84
N TRP A 10 -8.92 -1.80 -18.11
CA TRP A 10 -7.90 -1.92 -17.07
C TRP A 10 -7.53 -0.55 -16.49
N ASP A 11 -7.45 0.50 -17.31
CA ASP A 11 -7.24 1.88 -16.86
C ASP A 11 -8.36 2.33 -15.93
N ASP A 12 -9.63 2.06 -16.27
CA ASP A 12 -10.76 2.42 -15.41
C ASP A 12 -10.78 1.68 -14.07
N ARG A 13 -10.24 0.45 -14.02
CA ARG A 13 -10.14 -0.32 -12.76
C ARG A 13 -8.95 0.08 -11.90
N ASN A 14 -7.89 0.62 -12.47
CA ASN A 14 -6.75 1.12 -11.71
C ASN A 14 -7.02 2.49 -11.07
N LYS A 15 -7.89 3.34 -11.66
CA LYS A 15 -8.29 4.63 -11.08
C LYS A 15 -8.73 4.59 -9.61
N PRO A 16 -9.61 3.67 -9.16
CA PRO A 16 -9.98 3.59 -7.74
C PRO A 16 -8.84 3.08 -6.85
N ILE A 17 -8.00 2.16 -7.35
CA ILE A 17 -6.85 1.65 -6.59
C ILE A 17 -5.84 2.77 -6.34
N LEU A 18 -5.51 3.54 -7.39
CA LEU A 18 -4.65 4.71 -7.30
C LEU A 18 -5.22 5.77 -6.35
N PHE A 19 -6.53 6.03 -6.41
CA PHE A 19 -7.18 6.96 -5.50
C PHE A 19 -7.02 6.52 -4.03
N ILE A 20 -7.26 5.24 -3.72
CA ILE A 20 -7.09 4.70 -2.37
C ILE A 20 -5.63 4.80 -1.92
N GLN A 21 -4.66 4.48 -2.79
CA GLN A 21 -3.23 4.64 -2.48
C GLN A 21 -2.87 6.09 -2.12
N TRP A 22 -3.37 7.07 -2.88
CA TRP A 22 -3.15 8.49 -2.58
C TRP A 22 -3.75 8.91 -1.24
N VAL A 23 -4.99 8.49 -0.95
CA VAL A 23 -5.64 8.77 0.33
C VAL A 23 -4.85 8.16 1.49
N LEU A 24 -4.47 6.88 1.37
CA LEU A 24 -3.66 6.19 2.39
C LEU A 24 -2.28 6.84 2.58
N THR A 25 -1.66 7.32 1.49
CA THR A 25 -0.37 8.02 1.56
C THR A 25 -0.50 9.33 2.32
N LEU A 26 -1.57 10.09 2.09
CA LEU A 26 -1.83 11.32 2.83
C LEU A 26 -2.07 11.04 4.33
N PHE A 27 -2.84 9.99 4.65
CA PHE A 27 -2.99 9.51 6.03
C PHE A 27 -1.67 9.10 6.66
N ALA A 28 -0.81 8.37 5.93
CA ALA A 28 0.51 7.96 6.41
C ALA A 28 1.40 9.17 6.73
N ILE A 29 1.38 10.22 5.90
CA ILE A 29 2.14 11.45 6.14
C ILE A 29 1.69 12.14 7.43
N ILE A 30 0.37 12.26 7.64
CA ILE A 30 -0.18 12.86 8.87
C ILE A 30 0.24 12.06 10.11
N LEU A 31 0.11 10.74 10.06
CA LEU A 31 0.50 9.85 11.15
C LEU A 31 2.01 9.85 11.41
N TYR A 32 2.82 10.00 10.36
CA TYR A 32 4.27 10.11 10.50
C TYR A 32 4.65 11.34 11.33
N PHE A 33 4.03 12.50 11.07
CA PHE A 33 4.27 13.70 11.88
C PHE A 33 3.84 13.50 13.34
N GLN A 34 2.69 12.85 13.59
CA GLN A 34 2.25 12.54 14.96
C GLN A 34 3.22 11.60 15.68
N THR A 35 3.71 10.58 14.99
CA THR A 35 4.66 9.59 15.55
C THR A 35 6.01 10.24 15.88
N TYR A 36 6.50 11.14 15.02
CA TYR A 36 7.77 11.84 15.21
C TYR A 36 7.74 12.77 16.43
N ASP A 37 6.61 13.44 16.67
CA ASP A 37 6.46 14.41 17.76
C ASP A 37 6.28 13.74 19.14
N SER A 38 5.74 12.52 19.18
CA SER A 38 5.32 11.86 20.43
C SER A 38 6.06 10.56 20.80
N ILE A 39 6.93 10.02 19.92
CA ILE A 39 7.58 8.69 20.09
C ILE A 39 6.53 7.65 20.53
N ASP A 40 5.40 7.63 19.83
CA ASP A 40 4.29 6.74 20.15
C ASP A 40 4.38 5.45 19.33
N TYR A 41 4.65 4.34 20.02
CA TYR A 41 4.75 3.01 19.43
C TYR A 41 3.45 2.56 18.77
N PHE A 42 2.29 2.98 19.29
CA PHE A 42 1.00 2.63 18.72
C PHE A 42 0.80 3.26 17.34
N TYR A 43 1.07 4.57 17.20
CA TYR A 43 0.99 5.25 15.90
C TYR A 43 2.07 4.76 14.93
N SER A 44 3.25 4.40 15.42
CA SER A 44 4.32 3.77 14.61
C SER A 44 3.88 2.41 14.04
N GLY A 45 3.20 1.59 14.84
CA GLY A 45 2.65 0.31 14.40
C GLY A 45 1.57 0.48 13.32
N ILE A 46 0.62 1.39 13.55
CA ILE A 46 -0.43 1.74 12.57
C ILE A 46 0.18 2.25 11.26
N LEU A 47 1.20 3.11 11.34
CA LEU A 47 1.89 3.65 10.17
C LEU A 47 2.49 2.52 9.32
N ARG A 48 3.14 1.53 9.94
CA ARG A 48 3.70 0.38 9.23
C ARG A 48 2.63 -0.49 8.58
N LEU A 49 1.47 -0.66 9.22
CA LEU A 49 0.33 -1.34 8.61
C LEU A 49 -0.19 -0.59 7.37
N ILE A 50 -0.32 0.73 7.43
CA ILE A 50 -0.75 1.55 6.29
C ILE A 50 0.25 1.42 5.14
N VAL A 51 1.56 1.48 5.42
CA VAL A 51 2.61 1.24 4.41
C VAL A 51 2.49 -0.16 3.82
N GLY A 52 2.21 -1.17 4.63
CA GLY A 52 1.93 -2.54 4.16
C GLY A 52 0.73 -2.60 3.20
N ILE A 53 -0.38 -1.93 3.52
CA ILE A 53 -1.56 -1.87 2.65
C ILE A 53 -1.25 -1.14 1.33
N ILE A 54 -0.53 -0.02 1.37
CA ILE A 54 -0.11 0.70 0.15
C ILE A 54 0.74 -0.23 -0.73
N THR A 55 1.69 -0.94 -0.12
CA THR A 55 2.58 -1.90 -0.78
C THR A 55 1.79 -3.04 -1.43
N LEU A 56 0.76 -3.54 -0.75
CA LEU A 56 -0.14 -4.57 -1.27
C LEU A 56 -0.88 -4.07 -2.52
N LEU A 57 -1.42 -2.85 -2.47
CA LEU A 57 -2.13 -2.25 -3.59
C LEU A 57 -1.20 -2.07 -4.80
N ILE A 58 0.06 -1.69 -4.59
CA ILE A 58 1.08 -1.61 -5.65
C ILE A 58 1.36 -3.01 -6.22
N GLY A 59 1.45 -4.04 -5.37
CA GLY A 59 1.61 -5.43 -5.81
C GLY A 59 0.44 -5.93 -6.66
N ILE A 60 -0.80 -5.62 -6.25
CA ILE A 60 -2.01 -5.92 -7.01
C ILE A 60 -2.01 -5.20 -8.36
N GLU A 61 -1.65 -3.92 -8.40
CA GLU A 61 -1.54 -3.16 -9.65
C GLU A 61 -0.49 -3.79 -10.57
N ASN A 62 0.69 -4.11 -10.05
CA ASN A 62 1.76 -4.75 -10.83
C ASN A 62 1.35 -6.14 -11.34
N TYR A 63 0.56 -6.89 -10.58
CA TYR A 63 -0.03 -8.15 -11.01
C TYR A 63 -1.04 -7.95 -12.15
N ILE A 64 -1.94 -6.98 -12.01
CA ILE A 64 -2.93 -6.60 -13.02
C ILE A 64 -2.26 -6.20 -14.33
N VAL A 65 -1.22 -5.37 -14.26
CA VAL A 65 -0.43 -4.90 -15.41
C VAL A 65 0.55 -5.97 -15.92
N LYS A 66 0.61 -7.14 -15.29
CA LYS A 66 1.49 -8.28 -15.63
C LYS A 66 2.98 -7.92 -15.60
N LYS A 67 3.38 -7.00 -14.73
CA LYS A 67 4.80 -6.72 -14.45
C LYS A 67 5.38 -7.84 -13.60
N ARG A 68 6.63 -8.24 -13.84
CA ARG A 68 7.28 -9.37 -13.13
C ARG A 68 7.53 -9.13 -11.64
N GLU A 69 7.55 -7.87 -11.22
CA GLU A 69 7.91 -7.47 -9.86
C GLU A 69 6.80 -7.69 -8.83
N TYR A 70 5.59 -8.07 -9.24
CA TYR A 70 4.44 -8.23 -8.32
C TYR A 70 4.77 -9.12 -7.10
N ILE A 71 5.53 -10.19 -7.27
CA ILE A 71 5.94 -11.10 -6.17
C ILE A 71 6.76 -10.37 -5.11
N PHE A 72 7.68 -9.50 -5.54
CA PHE A 72 8.49 -8.70 -4.62
C PHE A 72 7.62 -7.80 -3.75
N TRP A 73 6.62 -7.14 -4.34
CA TRP A 73 5.66 -6.30 -3.62
C TRP A 73 4.80 -7.08 -2.61
N PHE A 74 4.40 -8.31 -2.95
CA PHE A 74 3.70 -9.18 -2.00
C PHE A 74 4.58 -9.58 -0.81
N ILE A 75 5.86 -9.91 -1.04
CA ILE A 75 6.80 -10.22 0.05
C ILE A 75 7.01 -8.99 0.95
N LEU A 76 7.20 -7.81 0.34
CA LEU A 76 7.38 -6.55 1.05
C LEU A 76 6.16 -6.20 1.93
N THR A 77 4.95 -6.50 1.45
CA THR A 77 3.71 -6.35 2.22
C THR A 77 3.74 -7.17 3.50
N ILE A 78 4.12 -8.45 3.41
CA ILE A 78 4.16 -9.35 4.57
C ILE A 78 5.18 -8.82 5.60
N LEU A 79 6.32 -8.33 5.15
CA LEU A 79 7.34 -7.73 6.03
C LEU A 79 6.79 -6.52 6.78
N PHE A 80 6.20 -5.55 6.08
CA PHE A 80 5.65 -4.35 6.71
C PHE A 80 4.49 -4.65 7.66
N CYS A 81 3.58 -5.54 7.27
CA CYS A 81 2.48 -5.96 8.14
C CYS A 81 2.99 -6.69 9.38
N GLY A 82 3.94 -7.60 9.23
CA GLY A 82 4.54 -8.33 10.36
C GLY A 82 5.23 -7.39 11.35
N MET A 83 6.02 -6.43 10.84
CA MET A 83 6.65 -5.40 11.66
C MET A 83 5.63 -4.50 12.36
N GLY A 84 4.52 -4.15 11.71
CA GLY A 84 3.46 -3.34 12.31
C GLY A 84 2.74 -4.08 13.43
N ILE A 85 2.43 -5.35 13.23
CA ILE A 85 1.80 -6.22 14.24
C ILE A 85 2.72 -6.40 15.45
N ASP A 86 4.01 -6.68 15.22
CA ASP A 86 4.99 -6.87 16.30
C ASP A 86 5.12 -5.64 17.21
N ILE A 87 5.08 -4.44 16.63
CA ILE A 87 5.10 -3.18 17.39
C ILE A 87 3.80 -2.97 18.17
N LEU A 88 2.65 -3.40 17.65
CA LEU A 88 1.36 -3.24 18.33
C LEU A 88 1.12 -4.27 19.44
N MET A 89 1.84 -5.38 19.41
CA MET A 89 1.71 -6.49 20.37
C MET A 89 2.72 -6.44 21.51
N ASN A 90 3.76 -5.60 21.41
CA ASN A 90 4.74 -5.32 22.46
C ASN A 90 4.41 -4.00 23.20
#